data_AF-B4W3P3-F1
#
_entry.id   AF-B4W3P3-F1
#
_cell.length_a   1.000
_cell.length_b   1.000
_cell.length_c   1.000
_cell.angle_alpha   90.00
_cell.angle_beta   90.00
_cell.angle_gamma   90.00
#
_symmetry.space_group_name_H-M   'P 1'
#
loop_
_entity.id
_entity.type
_entity.pdbx_description
1 polymer ?
#
loop_
_entity_poly.entity_id
_entity_poly.type
_entity_poly.pdbx_seq_one_letter_code
_entity_poly.pdbx_strand_id
1 'polypeptide(L)'
;MESDRAFGWYLIPNGTTEQFLRENPDNLLGNSPLAFFSFIAANPNGIDNFWRLSPNEFAWTDLTNDSDIDFNDVMIGIQFG
;
A
#
# COMPACT_ATOMS: atom_id res chain seq x y z
N MET A 1 -6.33 9.38 -22.59
CA MET A 1 -7.46 8.50 -22.29
C MET A 1 -7.42 8.30 -20.79
N GLU A 2 -8.22 9.06 -20.03
CA GLU A 2 -8.46 8.72 -18.62
C GLU A 2 -9.40 7.51 -18.60
N SER A 3 -9.03 6.48 -17.87
CA SER A 3 -9.91 5.36 -17.56
C SER A 3 -10.71 5.74 -16.32
N ASP A 4 -12.04 5.84 -16.43
CA ASP A 4 -12.98 6.10 -15.31
C ASP A 4 -13.00 4.98 -14.25
N ARG A 5 -12.13 3.99 -14.36
CA ARG A 5 -12.04 2.86 -13.43
C ARG A 5 -10.58 2.58 -13.11
N ALA A 6 -10.27 2.68 -11.83
CA ALA A 6 -9.02 2.26 -11.24
C ALA A 6 -9.27 0.98 -10.43
N PHE A 7 -8.39 -0.01 -10.61
CA PHE A 7 -8.31 -1.18 -9.74
C PHE A 7 -6.95 -1.11 -9.03
N GLY A 8 -6.95 -1.30 -7.73
CA GLY A 8 -5.76 -1.15 -6.91
C GLY A 8 -5.81 -1.99 -5.65
N TRP A 9 -4.70 -1.96 -4.95
CA TRP A 9 -4.42 -2.80 -3.80
C TRP A 9 -4.05 -1.91 -2.61
N TYR A 10 -4.18 -2.46 -1.40
CA TYR A 10 -3.69 -1.82 -0.20
C TYR A 10 -3.20 -2.85 0.83
N LEU A 11 -2.27 -2.42 1.67
CA LEU A 11 -1.74 -3.15 2.81
C LEU A 11 -2.04 -2.35 4.09
N ILE A 12 -2.50 -3.04 5.14
CA ILE A 12 -2.62 -2.49 6.49
C ILE A 12 -1.69 -3.30 7.39
N PRO A 13 -0.47 -2.80 7.66
CA PRO A 13 0.45 -3.49 8.54
C PRO A 13 -0.11 -3.54 9.96
N ASN A 14 0.04 -4.70 10.61
CA ASN A 14 -0.32 -4.90 12.03
C ASN A 14 -1.76 -4.51 12.40
N GLY A 15 -2.71 -4.56 11.46
CA GLY A 15 -4.10 -4.21 11.71
C GLY A 15 -5.07 -4.78 10.67
N THR A 16 -6.35 -4.38 10.77
CA THR A 16 -7.40 -4.74 9.80
C THR A 16 -8.02 -3.50 9.16
N THR A 17 -8.74 -3.72 8.06
CA THR A 17 -9.52 -2.67 7.39
C THR A 17 -10.52 -2.00 8.33
N GLU A 18 -11.20 -2.78 9.18
CA GLU A 18 -12.16 -2.25 10.15
C GLU A 18 -11.50 -1.39 11.23
N GLN A 19 -10.25 -1.71 11.62
CA GLN A 19 -9.49 -0.88 12.56
C GLN A 19 -9.05 0.42 11.90
N PHE A 20 -8.49 0.36 10.69
CA PHE A 20 -8.10 1.55 9.92
C PHE A 20 -9.28 2.51 9.73
N LEU A 21 -10.43 2.01 9.26
CA LEU A 21 -11.62 2.83 9.03
C LEU A 21 -12.19 3.46 10.30
N ARG A 22 -11.90 2.89 11.48
CA ARG A 22 -12.37 3.40 12.77
C ARG A 22 -11.39 4.38 13.41
N GLU A 23 -10.10 4.10 13.31
CA GLU A 23 -9.07 4.75 14.12
C GLU A 23 -8.23 5.76 13.32
N ASN A 24 -8.03 5.54 12.02
CA ASN A 24 -7.25 6.42 11.15
C ASN A 24 -7.81 6.52 9.71
N PRO A 25 -9.10 6.86 9.52
CA PRO A 25 -9.72 6.86 8.19
C PRO A 25 -9.11 7.85 7.20
N ASP A 26 -8.48 8.92 7.70
CA ASP A 26 -7.81 9.94 6.89
C ASP A 26 -6.34 9.60 6.58
N ASN A 27 -5.87 8.42 7.01
CA ASN A 27 -4.51 7.93 6.82
C ASN A 27 -3.45 8.94 7.30
N LEU A 28 -3.61 9.59 8.45
CA LEU A 28 -2.67 10.63 8.88
C LEU A 28 -1.40 10.00 9.45
N LEU A 29 -0.23 10.55 9.10
CA LEU A 29 1.04 10.16 9.71
C LEU A 29 1.01 10.43 11.22
N GLY A 30 1.52 9.48 12.00
CA GLY A 30 1.51 9.54 13.48
C GLY A 30 0.31 8.85 14.12
N ASN A 31 -0.70 8.47 13.33
CA ASN A 31 -1.78 7.59 13.77
C ASN A 31 -1.50 6.14 13.36
N SER A 32 -2.24 5.19 13.93
CA SER A 32 -2.16 3.77 13.62
C SER A 32 -3.57 3.15 13.54
N PRO A 33 -3.79 2.13 12.69
CA PRO A 33 -2.87 1.64 11.67
C PRO A 33 -2.76 2.60 10.47
N LEU A 34 -1.73 2.42 9.64
CA LEU A 34 -1.60 3.10 8.35
C LEU A 34 -2.08 2.18 7.23
N ALA A 35 -2.53 2.78 6.13
CA ALA A 35 -2.81 2.07 4.89
C ALA A 35 -1.81 2.48 3.79
N PHE A 36 -1.20 1.50 3.13
CA PHE A 36 -0.31 1.69 2.00
C PHE A 36 -0.97 1.20 0.72
N PHE A 37 -1.28 2.12 -0.18
CA PHE A 37 -1.98 1.88 -1.45
C PHE A 37 -1.01 1.67 -2.61
N SER A 38 -1.46 0.96 -3.63
CA SER A 38 -0.77 0.87 -4.94
C SER A 38 -0.81 2.18 -5.75
N PHE A 39 -1.47 3.22 -5.24
CA PHE A 39 -1.50 4.55 -5.81
C PHE A 39 -0.76 5.50 -4.87
N ILE A 40 0.44 5.93 -5.27
CA ILE A 40 1.33 6.79 -4.45
C ILE A 40 0.62 8.03 -3.91
N ALA A 41 -0.25 8.65 -4.72
CA ALA A 41 -1.01 9.84 -4.33
C ALA A 41 -1.99 9.61 -3.16
N ALA A 42 -2.31 8.36 -2.82
CA ALA A 42 -3.13 8.00 -1.67
C ALA A 42 -2.30 7.62 -0.42
N ASN A 43 -0.98 7.53 -0.55
CA ASN A 43 -0.08 7.23 0.57
C ASN A 43 0.21 8.48 1.40
N PRO A 44 0.29 8.35 2.73
CA PRO A 44 0.28 9.50 3.64
C PRO A 44 1.62 10.25 3.71
N ASN A 45 2.68 9.57 3.28
CA ASN A 45 4.03 10.10 3.12
C ASN A 45 4.33 10.52 1.67
N GLY A 46 3.44 10.23 0.71
CA GLY A 46 3.69 10.45 -0.72
C GLY A 46 4.86 9.62 -1.27
N ILE A 47 5.30 8.59 -0.54
CA ILE A 47 6.38 7.69 -0.95
C ILE A 47 5.75 6.49 -1.66
N ASP A 48 6.49 5.97 -2.64
CA ASP A 48 6.10 4.73 -3.32
C ASP A 48 6.45 3.53 -2.46
N ASN A 49 5.50 3.10 -1.64
CA ASN A 49 5.58 1.88 -0.83
C ASN A 49 5.24 0.62 -1.65
N PHE A 50 5.05 0.71 -2.97
CA PHE A 50 4.58 -0.37 -3.82
C PHE A 50 5.45 -0.54 -5.07
N TRP A 51 5.93 -1.75 -5.32
CA TRP A 51 6.61 -2.08 -6.56
C TRP A 51 5.89 -3.21 -7.29
N ARG A 52 5.47 -2.94 -8.52
CA ARG A 52 5.11 -4.01 -9.46
C ARG A 52 6.37 -4.59 -10.12
N LEU A 53 6.78 -5.77 -9.68
CA LEU A 53 7.97 -6.47 -10.16
C LEU A 53 7.76 -7.12 -11.53
N SER A 54 6.57 -7.67 -11.75
CA SER A 54 6.13 -8.26 -13.02
C SER A 54 4.61 -8.06 -13.18
N PRO A 55 3.98 -8.39 -14.32
CA PRO A 55 2.53 -8.19 -14.49
C PRO A 55 1.67 -8.80 -13.38
N ASN A 56 2.16 -9.86 -12.74
CA ASN A 56 1.44 -10.66 -11.75
C ASN A 56 2.12 -10.68 -10.37
N GLU A 57 3.24 -9.98 -10.21
CA GLU A 57 3.99 -9.95 -8.94
C GLU A 57 4.12 -8.54 -8.41
N PHE A 58 3.83 -8.40 -7.14
CA PHE A 58 3.72 -7.14 -6.43
C PHE A 58 4.47 -7.22 -5.11
N ALA A 59 5.10 -6.11 -4.73
CA ALA A 59 5.94 -5.99 -3.56
C ALA A 59 5.55 -4.74 -2.78
N TRP A 60 5.56 -4.81 -1.45
CA TRP A 60 5.35 -3.65 -0.57
C TRP A 60 6.47 -3.54 0.44
N THR A 61 6.72 -2.31 0.90
CA THR A 61 7.39 -2.05 2.18
C THR A 61 6.48 -1.32 3.15
N ASP A 62 6.55 -1.66 4.44
CA ASP A 62 5.80 -1.01 5.51
C ASP A 62 6.50 0.24 6.09
N LEU A 63 7.72 0.51 5.63
CA LEU A 63 8.53 1.60 6.13
C LEU A 63 8.09 2.95 5.58
N THR A 64 8.00 3.93 6.46
CA THR A 64 7.66 5.32 6.11
C THR A 64 8.89 6.20 5.88
N ASN A 65 10.11 5.64 5.95
CA ASN A 65 11.38 6.34 5.77
C ASN A 65 12.15 5.84 4.53
N ASP A 66 12.80 6.77 3.84
CA ASP A 66 13.41 6.57 2.50
C ASP A 66 14.77 5.84 2.54
N SER A 67 15.13 5.21 3.67
CA SER A 67 16.49 4.69 3.91
C SER A 67 16.63 3.17 3.82
N ASP A 68 15.52 2.43 3.72
CA ASP A 68 15.54 0.95 3.67
C ASP A 68 14.37 0.39 2.85
N ILE A 69 14.23 0.86 1.61
CA ILE A 69 13.17 0.39 0.71
C ILE A 69 13.65 -0.90 0.01
N ASP A 70 13.53 -2.04 0.68
CA ASP A 70 13.88 -3.35 0.14
C ASP A 70 12.67 -4.10 -0.47
N PHE A 71 11.45 -3.59 -0.26
CA PHE A 71 10.16 -4.12 -0.74
C PHE A 71 9.93 -5.60 -0.39
N ASN A 72 10.51 -6.12 0.70
CA ASN A 72 10.39 -7.54 1.04
C ASN A 72 9.28 -7.86 2.06
N ASP A 73 8.62 -6.85 2.61
CA ASP A 73 7.63 -7.01 3.70
C ASP A 73 6.41 -7.81 3.24
N VAL A 74 5.92 -7.57 2.02
CA VAL A 74 4.86 -8.36 1.39
C VAL A 74 5.14 -8.55 -0.09
N MET A 75 5.20 -9.82 -0.51
CA MET A 75 5.34 -10.23 -1.91
C MET A 75 4.12 -11.07 -2.32
N ILE A 76 3.37 -10.61 -3.32
CA ILE A 76 2.12 -11.26 -3.78
C ILE A 76 2.25 -11.64 -5.24
N GLY A 77 2.04 -12.92 -5.54
CA GLY A 77 1.86 -13.45 -6.90
C GLY A 77 0.40 -13.75 -7.20
N ILE A 78 -0.12 -13.27 -8.32
CA ILE A 78 -1.52 -13.49 -8.75
C ILE A 78 -1.53 -14.32 -10.03
N GLN A 79 -2.24 -15.45 -10.04
CA GLN A 79 -2.52 -16.21 -11.25
C GLN A 79 -4.03 -16.34 -11.44
N PHE A 80 -4.47 -16.16 -12.68
CA PHE A 80 -5.83 -16.44 -13.11
C PHE A 80 -5.84 -17.80 -13.83
N GLY A 81 -6.74 -18.68 -13.42
CA GLY A 81 -7.00 -19.98 -14.05
C GLY A 81 -8.13 -19.92 -15.07
#